data_AF-A0AB72VE80-F1
#
_entry.id   AF-A0AB72VE80-F1
#
_cell.length_a   1.000
_cell.length_b   1.000
_cell.length_c   1.000
_cell.angle_alpha   90.00
_cell.angle_beta   90.00
_cell.angle_gamma   90.00
#
_symmetry.space_group_name_H-M   'P 1'
#
loop_
_entity.id
_entity.type
_entity.pdbx_description
1 polymer ?
#
loop_
_entity_poly.entity_id
_entity_poly.type
_entity_poly.pdbx_seq_one_letter_code
_entity_poly.pdbx_strand_id
1 'polypeptide(L)'
;MIFQINLESWQTVGLIIDYTIKIIAIGYVPEGRRPSSSTAWLLAILLLPYVGLPLFLLMGSPYINRRRHRIQQEINDLIEDVHDDVPDIPTGMDVSAEVESVIKLNRRLTRMPAVTGGNNGFYSDYRESLKRMTAAIDEAEEYIYVEIYIMAWDSYTQPFFAALERAHNRGVKVRLLFDHVGSWKYPGYHRLKKELNRMGFAWYLMLPLQPWRRRFRRPDLRNHRKMLIIDGHTAFMGSQNLIAPSYLQKKNIKLGREWKDLMVELTGPIVSSMEMIFAGDWYVESNEALDIRDHAEAHGYIGNTQKDSATNLVQLIPSGPGYTTEPNLRMFNSIVHHAKERLILCSPYFIPDESLLEAVTSACYRGVTVELFVSEQADQFAIDHAQSSYYQALLEAGVKIYQFPKPDVLHTKYMIADPDDTTGNEALGVLGSSNLDIRSFGLNYEISLMIAKGNLIHELNALTDRYRTVSLKLTLDKWNQRSWRRRYVDNVMRLTSALQ
;
A
#
# COMPACT_ATOMS: atom_id res chain seq x y z
N MET A 1 15.42 41.18 -45.59
CA MET A 1 16.41 40.16 -45.17
C MET A 1 15.65 38.86 -45.00
N ILE A 2 15.62 38.02 -46.04
CA ILE A 2 15.00 36.71 -45.98
C ILE A 2 16.01 35.84 -45.25
N PHE A 3 15.68 35.34 -44.05
CA PHE A 3 16.51 34.35 -43.37
C PHE A 3 16.58 33.12 -44.28
N GLN A 4 17.69 32.95 -45.01
CA GLN A 4 18.00 31.68 -45.66
C GLN A 4 18.26 30.68 -44.54
N ILE A 5 17.24 29.88 -44.23
CA ILE A 5 17.34 28.78 -43.28
C ILE A 5 18.26 27.74 -43.92
N ASN A 6 19.54 27.72 -43.51
CA ASN A 6 20.48 26.70 -43.93
C ASN A 6 20.11 25.37 -43.24
N LEU A 7 19.45 24.50 -43.99
CA LEU A 7 18.90 23.23 -43.50
C LEU A 7 19.99 22.31 -42.90
N GLU A 8 21.21 22.34 -43.44
CA GLU A 8 22.34 21.52 -42.98
C GLU A 8 22.83 21.94 -41.59
N SER A 9 22.83 23.26 -41.32
CA SER A 9 23.18 23.80 -40.01
C SER A 9 22.18 23.36 -38.93
N TRP A 10 20.88 23.36 -39.25
CA TRP A 10 19.84 22.90 -38.33
C TRP A 10 19.87 21.39 -38.08
N GLN A 11 20.20 20.60 -39.10
CA GLN A 11 20.40 19.15 -38.95
C GLN A 11 21.60 18.83 -38.04
N THR A 12 22.71 19.55 -38.23
CA THR A 12 23.91 19.39 -37.40
C THR A 12 23.64 19.78 -35.95
N VAL A 13 22.95 20.90 -35.72
CA VAL A 13 22.53 21.32 -34.37
C VAL A 13 21.58 20.29 -33.74
N GLY A 14 20.62 19.77 -34.51
CA GLY A 14 19.71 18.73 -34.05
C GLY A 14 20.43 17.44 -33.63
N LEU A 15 21.43 17.01 -34.40
CA LEU A 15 22.28 15.85 -34.05
C LEU A 15 23.10 16.11 -32.79
N ILE A 16 23.72 17.29 -32.66
CA ILE A 16 24.48 17.65 -31.47
C ILE A 16 23.58 17.61 -30.22
N ILE A 17 22.38 18.18 -30.30
CA ILE A 17 21.41 18.16 -29.20
C ILE A 17 21.00 16.71 -28.86
N ASP A 18 20.66 15.91 -29.87
CA ASP A 18 20.28 14.50 -29.73
C ASP A 18 21.37 13.68 -28.99
N TYR A 19 22.61 13.71 -29.49
CA TYR A 19 23.72 12.98 -28.86
C TYR A 19 24.10 13.53 -27.49
N THR A 20 24.00 14.85 -27.28
CA THR A 20 24.23 15.46 -25.96
C THR A 20 23.23 14.95 -24.93
N ILE A 21 21.93 14.91 -25.29
CA ILE A 21 20.88 14.35 -24.43
C ILE A 21 21.20 12.89 -24.08
N LYS A 22 21.58 12.08 -25.07
CA LYS A 22 21.89 10.66 -24.86
C LYS A 22 23.10 10.45 -23.95
N ILE A 23 24.19 11.20 -24.16
CA ILE A 23 25.40 11.12 -23.33
C ILE A 23 25.10 11.52 -21.89
N ILE A 24 24.38 12.63 -21.70
CA ILE A 24 23.98 13.09 -20.35
C ILE A 24 23.06 12.05 -19.70
N ALA A 25 22.09 11.50 -20.44
CA ALA A 25 21.15 10.52 -19.92
C ALA A 25 21.87 9.26 -19.38
N ILE A 26 22.91 8.77 -20.06
CA ILE A 26 23.70 7.61 -19.60
C ILE A 26 24.33 7.85 -18.22
N GLY A 27 24.84 9.06 -17.95
CA GLY A 27 25.40 9.39 -16.63
C GLY A 27 24.34 9.69 -15.56
N TYR A 28 23.21 10.28 -15.97
CA TYR A 28 22.23 10.87 -15.03
C TYR A 28 21.04 9.96 -14.69
N VAL A 29 20.57 9.14 -15.64
CA VAL A 29 19.39 8.28 -15.46
C VAL A 29 19.66 7.10 -14.50
N PRO A 30 20.85 6.48 -14.47
CA PRO A 30 21.12 5.39 -13.52
C PRO A 30 21.18 5.82 -12.05
N GLU A 31 21.53 7.07 -11.77
CA GLU A 31 21.79 7.55 -10.41
C GLU A 31 20.57 7.34 -9.50
N GLY A 32 20.78 6.62 -8.39
CA GLY A 32 19.78 6.39 -7.35
C GLY A 32 18.56 5.57 -7.77
N ARG A 33 18.65 4.79 -8.86
CA ARG A 33 17.55 3.98 -9.40
C ARG A 33 17.93 2.51 -9.55
N ARG A 34 16.90 1.65 -9.57
CA ARG A 34 17.07 0.23 -9.87
C ARG A 34 17.54 0.04 -11.32
N PRO A 35 18.47 -0.89 -11.60
CA PRO A 35 18.99 -1.10 -12.95
C PRO A 35 17.89 -1.32 -14.00
N SER A 36 16.83 -2.05 -13.67
CA SER A 36 15.68 -2.30 -14.56
C SER A 36 14.90 -1.03 -14.92
N SER A 37 14.63 -0.15 -13.94
CA SER A 37 13.99 1.15 -14.19
C SER A 37 14.91 2.09 -14.98
N SER A 38 16.20 2.13 -14.63
CA SER A 38 17.20 2.94 -15.33
C SER A 38 17.33 2.54 -16.80
N THR A 39 17.41 1.24 -17.09
CA THR A 39 17.49 0.71 -18.46
C THR A 39 16.21 1.01 -19.25
N ALA A 40 15.02 0.91 -18.65
CA ALA A 40 13.77 1.26 -19.31
C ALA A 40 13.71 2.75 -19.71
N TRP A 41 14.10 3.65 -18.80
CA TRP A 41 14.17 5.09 -19.10
C TRP A 41 15.28 5.44 -20.10
N LEU A 42 16.44 4.80 -20.00
CA LEU A 42 17.51 4.96 -20.99
C LEU A 42 17.03 4.52 -22.36
N LEU A 43 16.38 3.37 -22.50
CA LEU A 43 15.83 2.92 -23.78
C LEU A 43 14.82 3.92 -24.34
N ALA A 44 13.90 4.45 -23.51
CA ALA A 44 12.94 5.46 -23.94
C ALA A 44 13.62 6.74 -24.46
N ILE A 45 14.67 7.22 -23.77
CA ILE A 45 15.41 8.42 -24.16
C ILE A 45 16.30 8.16 -25.38
N LEU A 46 16.95 6.99 -25.46
CA LEU A 46 17.83 6.63 -26.57
C LEU A 46 17.05 6.43 -27.88
N LEU A 47 15.86 5.82 -27.81
CA LEU A 47 15.01 5.58 -28.98
C LEU A 47 14.21 6.81 -29.39
N LEU A 48 13.68 7.56 -28.42
CA LEU A 48 12.78 8.70 -28.64
C LEU A 48 13.14 9.89 -27.74
N PRO A 49 14.30 10.55 -27.90
CA PRO A 49 14.80 11.53 -26.92
C PRO A 49 13.86 12.70 -26.68
N TYR A 50 13.19 13.19 -27.73
CA TYR A 50 12.23 14.29 -27.64
C TYR A 50 10.94 13.94 -26.90
N VAL A 51 10.67 12.64 -26.64
CA VAL A 51 9.51 12.16 -25.88
C VAL A 51 9.97 11.57 -24.54
N GLY A 52 10.97 10.71 -24.58
CA GLY A 52 11.56 10.02 -23.43
C GLY A 52 12.15 10.98 -22.41
N LEU A 53 12.86 12.03 -22.82
CA LEU A 53 13.43 13.00 -21.87
C LEU A 53 12.34 13.81 -21.14
N PRO A 54 11.35 14.43 -21.82
CA PRO A 54 10.23 15.06 -21.13
C PRO A 54 9.46 14.12 -20.20
N LEU A 55 9.16 12.89 -20.64
CA LEU A 55 8.48 11.90 -19.79
C LEU A 55 9.33 11.53 -18.57
N PHE A 56 10.64 11.35 -18.74
CA PHE A 56 11.57 11.07 -17.65
C PHE A 56 11.65 12.23 -16.66
N LEU A 57 11.67 13.48 -17.13
CA LEU A 57 11.69 14.64 -16.26
C LEU A 57 10.38 14.79 -15.48
N LEU A 58 9.24 14.42 -16.07
CA LEU A 58 7.92 14.49 -15.43
C LEU A 58 7.67 13.35 -14.43
N MET A 59 8.09 12.13 -14.75
CA MET A 59 7.74 10.91 -14.01
C MET A 59 8.93 10.17 -13.41
N GLY A 60 10.14 10.32 -13.94
CA GLY A 60 11.32 9.58 -13.50
C GLY A 60 12.25 10.36 -12.57
N SER A 61 12.17 11.71 -12.54
CA SER A 61 13.12 12.55 -11.81
C SER A 61 12.94 12.52 -10.27
N PRO A 62 14.01 12.30 -9.48
CA PRO A 62 13.97 12.37 -8.02
C PRO A 62 13.84 13.82 -7.50
N TYR A 63 14.14 14.82 -8.35
CA TYR A 63 14.26 16.22 -7.95
C TYR A 63 12.93 16.93 -7.66
N ILE A 64 11.79 16.35 -8.06
CA ILE A 64 10.45 16.98 -7.89
C ILE A 64 10.00 17.03 -6.41
N ASN A 65 10.69 16.35 -5.47
CA ASN A 65 10.12 16.09 -4.14
C ASN A 65 11.01 16.44 -2.93
N ARG A 66 11.98 17.36 -3.07
CA ARG A 66 12.93 17.75 -1.99
C ARG A 66 12.25 18.13 -0.67
N ARG A 67 11.15 18.90 -0.73
CA ARG A 67 10.39 19.28 0.48
C ARG A 67 9.86 18.05 1.22
N ARG A 68 9.26 17.09 0.52
CA ARG A 68 8.61 15.92 1.15
C ARG A 68 9.66 14.95 1.73
N HIS A 69 10.82 14.84 1.09
CA HIS A 69 11.95 14.09 1.66
C HIS A 69 12.45 14.73 2.95
N ARG A 70 12.63 16.06 2.95
CA ARG A 70 13.04 16.78 4.16
C ARG A 70 12.02 16.60 5.30
N ILE A 71 10.73 16.79 5.01
CA ILE A 71 9.67 16.59 6.00
C ILE A 71 9.65 15.13 6.50
N GLN A 72 9.84 14.14 5.62
CA GLN A 72 9.90 12.74 6.05
C GLN A 72 11.10 12.49 6.98
N GLN A 73 12.25 13.10 6.71
CA GLN A 73 13.42 13.02 7.61
C GLN A 73 13.12 13.65 8.96
N GLU A 74 12.57 14.88 8.97
CA GLU A 74 12.14 15.57 10.20
C GLU A 74 11.14 14.71 11.01
N ILE A 75 10.20 14.03 10.34
CA ILE A 75 9.24 13.11 10.98
C ILE A 75 9.96 11.87 11.54
N ASN A 76 10.88 11.28 10.79
CA ASN A 76 11.61 10.09 11.25
C ASN A 76 12.48 10.41 12.47
N ASP A 77 13.10 11.58 12.50
CA ASP A 77 13.90 12.05 13.63
C ASP A 77 13.00 12.27 14.86
N LEU A 78 11.82 12.88 14.68
CA LEU A 78 10.84 13.04 15.76
C LEU A 78 10.33 11.69 16.29
N ILE A 79 10.08 10.71 15.41
CA ILE A 79 9.67 9.36 15.80
C ILE A 79 10.78 8.66 16.59
N GLU A 80 12.04 8.85 16.19
CA GLU A 80 13.20 8.32 16.91
C GLU A 80 13.26 8.91 18.32
N ASP A 81 13.24 10.23 18.44
CA ASP A 81 13.27 10.93 19.74
C ASP A 81 12.14 10.47 20.68
N VAL A 82 10.92 10.28 20.18
CA VAL A 82 9.77 9.83 20.98
C VAL A 82 9.88 8.35 21.39
N HIS A 83 10.58 7.54 20.60
CA HIS A 83 10.69 6.10 20.82
C HIS A 83 12.03 5.65 21.40
N ASP A 84 12.97 6.55 21.70
CA ASP A 84 14.32 6.19 22.16
C ASP A 84 14.30 5.28 23.40
N ASP A 85 13.36 5.52 24.33
CA ASP A 85 13.19 4.71 25.54
C ASP A 85 12.27 3.48 25.36
N VAL A 86 11.66 3.32 24.18
CA VAL A 86 10.78 2.17 23.89
C VAL A 86 11.65 0.96 23.54
N PRO A 87 11.51 -0.19 24.23
CA PRO A 87 12.28 -1.38 23.90
C PRO A 87 11.86 -1.95 22.53
N ASP A 88 12.75 -2.69 21.87
CA ASP A 88 12.43 -3.34 20.58
C ASP A 88 11.26 -4.32 20.71
N ILE A 89 11.17 -5.01 21.85
CA ILE A 89 10.09 -5.92 22.21
C ILE A 89 9.44 -5.38 23.49
N PRO A 90 8.11 -5.21 23.53
CA PRO A 90 7.39 -4.81 24.73
C PRO A 90 7.65 -5.75 25.92
N THR A 91 7.75 -5.19 27.11
CA THR A 91 7.98 -5.94 28.35
C THR A 91 6.93 -7.03 28.54
N GLY A 92 7.36 -8.26 28.87
CA GLY A 92 6.47 -9.41 29.09
C GLY A 92 6.08 -10.17 27.82
N MET A 93 6.55 -9.72 26.65
CA MET A 93 6.47 -10.48 25.40
C MET A 93 7.83 -11.10 25.10
N ASP A 94 7.81 -12.28 24.50
CA ASP A 94 9.00 -13.00 24.02
C ASP A 94 8.78 -13.41 22.57
N VAL A 95 9.84 -13.54 21.77
CA VAL A 95 9.83 -13.98 20.37
C VAL A 95 11.11 -14.74 20.07
N SER A 96 11.13 -15.55 19.00
CA SER A 96 12.38 -16.16 18.52
C SER A 96 13.41 -15.10 18.13
N ALA A 97 14.69 -15.49 18.14
CA ALA A 97 15.78 -14.63 17.69
C ALA A 97 15.63 -14.21 16.22
N GLU A 98 15.05 -15.08 15.39
CA GLU A 98 14.72 -14.77 14.00
C GLU A 98 13.70 -13.63 13.91
N VAL A 99 12.58 -13.71 14.64
CA VAL A 99 11.54 -12.66 14.62
C VAL A 99 12.05 -11.36 15.25
N GLU A 100 12.83 -11.42 16.33
CA GLU A 100 13.49 -10.25 16.91
C GLU A 100 14.40 -9.55 15.89
N SER A 101 15.14 -10.33 15.08
CA SER A 101 16.00 -9.77 14.03
C SER A 101 15.20 -8.99 12.97
N VAL A 102 13.99 -9.46 12.63
CA VAL A 102 13.08 -8.77 11.70
C VAL A 102 12.51 -7.50 12.33
N ILE A 103 12.15 -7.54 13.61
CA ILE A 103 11.69 -6.35 14.36
C ILE A 103 12.77 -5.27 14.37
N LYS A 104 14.02 -5.64 14.67
CA LYS A 104 15.18 -4.73 14.67
C LYS A 104 15.48 -4.17 13.29
N LEU A 105 15.42 -5.02 12.25
CA LEU A 105 15.53 -4.58 10.86
C LEU A 105 14.50 -3.50 10.56
N ASN A 106 13.23 -3.77 10.83
CA ASN A 106 12.14 -2.85 10.57
C ASN A 106 12.32 -1.53 11.33
N ARG A 107 12.60 -1.58 12.64
CA ARG A 107 12.83 -0.37 13.45
C ARG A 107 13.99 0.45 12.92
N ARG A 108 15.09 -0.17 12.49
CA ARG A 108 16.22 0.53 11.88
C ARG A 108 15.83 1.27 10.59
N LEU A 109 14.88 0.73 9.82
CA LEU A 109 14.47 1.30 8.53
C LEU A 109 13.33 2.31 8.64
N THR A 110 12.45 2.17 9.64
CA THR A 110 11.22 2.98 9.78
C THR A 110 11.18 3.85 11.02
N ARG A 111 12.08 3.62 11.98
CA ARG A 111 12.06 4.16 13.36
C ARG A 111 10.85 3.72 14.19
N MET A 112 10.02 2.82 13.67
CA MET A 112 8.84 2.33 14.38
C MET A 112 9.18 1.12 15.26
N PRO A 113 8.93 1.18 16.58
CA PRO A 113 9.10 0.04 17.47
C PRO A 113 8.00 -1.00 17.24
N ALA A 114 8.25 -2.24 17.69
CA ALA A 114 7.15 -3.18 17.88
C ALA A 114 6.43 -2.84 19.19
N VAL A 115 5.10 -2.89 19.14
CA VAL A 115 4.22 -2.51 20.25
C VAL A 115 3.10 -3.52 20.40
N THR A 116 2.40 -3.45 21.52
CA THR A 116 1.18 -4.24 21.71
C THR A 116 -0.01 -3.59 20.98
N GLY A 117 -0.90 -4.41 20.45
CA GLY A 117 -2.18 -3.97 19.90
C GLY A 117 -3.31 -4.93 20.25
N GLY A 118 -4.40 -4.41 20.80
CA GLY A 118 -5.63 -5.17 20.97
C GLY A 118 -6.32 -5.36 19.61
N ASN A 119 -6.92 -6.52 19.41
CA ASN A 119 -7.82 -6.77 18.26
C ASN A 119 -9.27 -6.73 18.74
N ASN A 120 -9.98 -5.67 18.36
CA ASN A 120 -11.39 -5.48 18.71
C ASN A 120 -12.35 -5.87 17.57
N GLY A 121 -11.81 -6.22 16.39
CA GLY A 121 -12.63 -6.64 15.26
C GLY A 121 -11.84 -6.94 14.00
N PHE A 122 -12.32 -7.94 13.27
CA PHE A 122 -11.75 -8.40 11.99
C PHE A 122 -12.87 -8.48 10.93
N TYR A 123 -12.88 -7.53 10.01
CA TYR A 123 -14.01 -7.28 9.10
C TYR A 123 -13.63 -7.60 7.65
N SER A 124 -13.97 -8.81 7.20
CA SER A 124 -13.85 -9.22 5.79
C SER A 124 -15.10 -8.93 4.94
N ASP A 125 -16.19 -8.48 5.57
CA ASP A 125 -17.38 -7.97 4.88
C ASP A 125 -17.33 -6.44 4.79
N TYR A 126 -17.52 -5.93 3.57
CA TYR A 126 -17.37 -4.51 3.26
C TYR A 126 -18.39 -3.63 4.00
N ARG A 127 -19.61 -4.12 4.19
CA ARG A 127 -20.71 -3.37 4.81
C ARG A 127 -20.58 -3.37 6.31
N GLU A 128 -20.26 -4.51 6.91
CA GLU A 128 -20.01 -4.62 8.35
C GLU A 128 -18.86 -3.70 8.77
N SER A 129 -17.76 -3.67 7.99
CA SER A 129 -16.65 -2.74 8.20
C SER A 129 -17.09 -1.27 8.19
N LEU A 130 -17.85 -0.84 7.16
CA LEU A 130 -18.37 0.53 7.10
C LEU A 130 -19.31 0.86 8.26
N LYS A 131 -20.18 -0.07 8.63
CA LYS A 131 -21.12 0.08 9.73
C LYS A 131 -20.39 0.23 11.07
N ARG A 132 -19.38 -0.60 11.33
CA ARG A 132 -18.56 -0.48 12.54
C ARG A 132 -17.80 0.84 12.59
N MET A 133 -17.13 1.22 11.51
CA MET A 133 -16.40 2.51 11.45
C MET A 133 -17.35 3.69 11.68
N THR A 134 -18.56 3.65 11.12
CA THR A 134 -19.60 4.68 11.35
C THR A 134 -19.99 4.74 12.84
N ALA A 135 -20.21 3.59 13.48
CA ALA A 135 -20.55 3.54 14.91
C ALA A 135 -19.40 4.08 15.78
N ALA A 136 -18.15 3.72 15.47
CA ALA A 136 -16.98 4.23 16.19
C ALA A 136 -16.85 5.77 16.08
N ILE A 137 -17.16 6.34 14.90
CA ILE A 137 -17.19 7.80 14.70
C ILE A 137 -18.29 8.47 15.53
N ASP A 138 -19.44 7.82 15.70
CA ASP A 138 -20.51 8.35 16.54
C ASP A 138 -20.14 8.34 18.03
N GLU A 139 -19.26 7.41 18.45
CA GLU A 139 -18.70 7.30 19.80
C GLU A 139 -17.59 8.32 20.09
N ALA A 140 -17.02 8.96 19.06
CA ALA A 140 -15.87 9.86 19.23
C ALA A 140 -16.19 11.12 20.06
N GLU A 141 -15.23 11.51 20.89
CA GLU A 141 -15.34 12.62 21.86
C GLU A 141 -14.38 13.79 21.57
N GLU A 142 -13.19 13.55 21.02
CA GLU A 142 -12.13 14.57 20.94
C GLU A 142 -11.66 14.85 19.51
N TYR A 143 -11.25 13.81 18.77
CA TYR A 143 -10.78 13.94 17.39
C TYR A 143 -10.95 12.67 16.56
N ILE A 144 -11.08 12.88 15.25
CA ILE A 144 -11.17 11.83 14.25
C ILE A 144 -10.23 12.17 13.09
N TYR A 145 -9.32 11.25 12.79
CA TYR A 145 -8.40 11.35 11.66
C TYR A 145 -8.74 10.28 10.63
N VAL A 146 -8.95 10.70 9.38
CA VAL A 146 -9.32 9.81 8.28
C VAL A 146 -8.33 9.97 7.15
N GLU A 147 -7.69 8.88 6.72
CA GLU A 147 -6.82 8.86 5.56
C GLU A 147 -7.11 7.63 4.71
N ILE A 148 -7.67 7.83 3.52
CA ILE A 148 -8.04 6.73 2.62
C ILE A 148 -7.69 7.10 1.19
N TYR A 149 -7.06 6.17 0.48
CA TYR A 149 -6.68 6.34 -0.93
C TYR A 149 -7.85 6.79 -1.84
N ILE A 150 -8.89 5.97 -1.96
CA ILE A 150 -10.07 6.27 -2.80
C ILE A 150 -11.25 6.59 -1.91
N MET A 151 -11.82 7.78 -2.13
CA MET A 151 -13.08 8.20 -1.55
C MET A 151 -14.06 8.66 -2.63
N ALA A 152 -15.33 8.26 -2.50
CA ALA A 152 -16.41 8.79 -3.31
C ALA A 152 -17.70 8.92 -2.50
N TRP A 153 -18.53 9.91 -2.86
CA TRP A 153 -19.87 10.03 -2.30
C TRP A 153 -20.85 9.08 -2.99
N ASP A 154 -21.42 8.16 -2.22
CA ASP A 154 -22.46 7.24 -2.67
C ASP A 154 -23.32 6.74 -1.48
N SER A 155 -24.24 5.81 -1.73
CA SER A 155 -25.16 5.29 -0.71
C SER A 155 -24.50 4.47 0.40
N TYR A 156 -23.30 3.91 0.16
CA TYR A 156 -22.54 3.15 1.15
C TYR A 156 -21.73 4.07 2.05
N THR A 157 -21.19 5.15 1.49
CA THR A 157 -20.31 6.07 2.22
C THR A 157 -21.05 7.23 2.89
N GLN A 158 -22.28 7.52 2.45
CA GLN A 158 -23.09 8.59 3.02
C GLN A 158 -23.30 8.47 4.54
N PRO A 159 -23.61 7.28 5.12
CA PRO A 159 -23.71 7.14 6.58
C PRO A 159 -22.41 7.50 7.31
N PHE A 160 -21.27 7.10 6.77
CA PHE A 160 -19.95 7.40 7.32
C PHE A 160 -19.68 8.91 7.33
N PHE A 161 -19.90 9.61 6.21
CA PHE A 161 -19.71 11.06 6.16
C PHE A 161 -20.73 11.82 7.03
N ALA A 162 -21.96 11.34 7.12
CA ALA A 162 -22.95 11.91 8.03
C ALA A 162 -22.56 11.74 9.50
N ALA A 163 -21.90 10.64 9.86
CA ALA A 163 -21.36 10.44 11.20
C ALA A 163 -20.22 11.43 11.50
N LEU A 164 -19.31 11.66 10.54
CA LEU A 164 -18.27 12.70 10.68
C LEU A 164 -18.87 14.09 10.88
N GLU A 165 -19.92 14.44 10.12
CA GLU A 165 -20.63 15.71 10.29
C GLU A 165 -21.29 15.82 11.66
N ARG A 166 -21.93 14.75 12.16
CA ARG A 166 -22.48 14.72 13.53
C ARG A 166 -21.38 14.92 14.57
N ALA A 167 -20.27 14.21 14.47
CA ALA A 167 -19.14 14.34 15.38
C ALA A 167 -18.57 15.77 15.37
N HIS A 168 -18.37 16.34 14.18
CA HIS A 168 -17.92 17.72 14.04
C HIS A 168 -18.87 18.72 14.71
N ASN A 169 -20.19 18.54 14.55
CA ASN A 169 -21.20 19.37 15.20
C ASN A 169 -21.24 19.21 16.74
N ARG A 170 -20.75 18.08 17.28
CA ARG A 170 -20.55 17.90 18.73
C ARG A 170 -19.29 18.59 19.25
N GLY A 171 -18.43 19.11 18.37
CA GLY A 171 -17.15 19.74 18.73
C GLY A 171 -15.92 18.86 18.51
N VAL A 172 -16.09 17.63 18.00
CA VAL A 172 -14.98 16.72 17.70
C VAL A 172 -14.15 17.26 16.53
N LYS A 173 -12.81 17.25 16.68
CA LYS A 173 -11.89 17.71 15.63
C LYS A 173 -11.78 16.67 14.52
N VAL A 174 -12.40 16.92 13.37
CA VAL A 174 -12.33 16.02 12.22
C VAL A 174 -11.28 16.50 11.22
N ARG A 175 -10.35 15.62 10.84
CA ARG A 175 -9.32 15.84 9.81
C ARG A 175 -9.35 14.73 8.77
N LEU A 176 -9.50 15.08 7.49
CA LEU A 176 -9.69 14.10 6.42
C LEU A 176 -8.71 14.29 5.25
N LEU A 177 -8.06 13.19 4.85
CA LEU A 177 -7.12 13.11 3.73
C LEU A 177 -7.58 12.05 2.73
N PHE A 178 -7.53 12.39 1.44
CA PHE A 178 -7.78 11.43 0.36
C PHE A 178 -6.98 11.75 -0.91
N ASP A 179 -6.64 10.73 -1.71
CA ASP A 179 -5.84 10.95 -2.92
C ASP A 179 -6.64 11.61 -4.03
N HIS A 180 -6.04 12.65 -4.62
CA HIS A 180 -6.67 13.41 -5.69
C HIS A 180 -6.97 12.56 -6.92
N VAL A 181 -5.97 11.89 -7.50
CA VAL A 181 -6.14 11.18 -8.79
C VAL A 181 -6.81 9.83 -8.59
N GLY A 182 -6.51 9.15 -7.48
CA GLY A 182 -7.18 7.91 -7.10
C GLY A 182 -8.70 8.09 -7.08
N SER A 183 -9.17 9.18 -6.46
CA SER A 183 -10.60 9.46 -6.29
C SER A 183 -11.26 10.16 -7.49
N TRP A 184 -10.52 11.00 -8.24
CA TRP A 184 -11.08 11.88 -9.27
C TRP A 184 -11.86 11.15 -10.38
N LYS A 185 -11.45 9.94 -10.74
CA LYS A 185 -12.06 9.17 -11.83
C LYS A 185 -13.44 8.57 -11.52
N TYR A 186 -13.91 8.66 -10.26
CA TYR A 186 -15.17 8.05 -9.84
C TYR A 186 -16.33 9.06 -9.82
N PRO A 187 -17.56 8.65 -10.21
CA PRO A 187 -18.71 9.57 -10.33
C PRO A 187 -19.02 10.40 -9.07
N GLY A 188 -18.81 9.84 -7.87
CA GLY A 188 -19.09 10.50 -6.60
C GLY A 188 -18.10 11.60 -6.19
N TYR A 189 -17.00 11.79 -6.91
CA TYR A 189 -15.90 12.70 -6.51
C TYR A 189 -16.32 14.17 -6.39
N HIS A 190 -17.06 14.70 -7.37
CA HIS A 190 -17.45 16.12 -7.35
C HIS A 190 -18.46 16.40 -6.23
N ARG A 191 -19.40 15.48 -6.02
CA ARG A 191 -20.37 15.56 -4.94
C ARG A 191 -19.67 15.46 -3.58
N LEU A 192 -18.72 14.53 -3.42
CA LEU A 192 -17.91 14.41 -2.21
C LEU A 192 -17.30 15.75 -1.81
N LYS A 193 -16.57 16.43 -2.71
CA LYS A 193 -15.97 17.73 -2.40
C LYS A 193 -16.99 18.81 -2.04
N LYS A 194 -18.15 18.82 -2.71
CA LYS A 194 -19.22 19.77 -2.41
C LYS A 194 -19.76 19.54 -0.98
N GLU A 195 -19.98 18.28 -0.61
CA GLU A 195 -20.46 17.92 0.73
C GLU A 195 -19.41 18.17 1.81
N LEU A 196 -18.13 17.82 1.57
CA LEU A 196 -17.04 18.13 2.52
C LEU A 196 -16.91 19.63 2.79
N ASN A 197 -17.02 20.46 1.75
CA ASN A 197 -17.05 21.93 1.91
C ASN A 197 -18.29 22.42 2.69
N ARG A 198 -19.43 21.76 2.52
CA ARG A 198 -20.67 22.09 3.24
C ARG A 198 -20.55 21.71 4.73
N MET A 199 -19.93 20.57 5.03
CA MET A 199 -19.78 20.05 6.39
C MET A 199 -18.80 20.87 7.25
N GLY A 200 -17.84 21.56 6.64
CA GLY A 200 -17.03 22.58 7.31
C GLY A 200 -15.82 22.10 8.11
N PHE A 201 -15.63 20.79 8.29
CA PHE A 201 -14.42 20.25 8.92
C PHE A 201 -13.21 20.26 7.98
N ALA A 202 -12.00 20.14 8.55
CA ALA A 202 -10.76 20.26 7.80
C ALA A 202 -10.52 19.05 6.90
N TRP A 203 -10.25 19.30 5.61
CA TRP A 203 -9.91 18.24 4.67
C TRP A 203 -8.90 18.72 3.62
N TYR A 204 -8.02 17.82 3.19
CA TYR A 204 -7.02 18.08 2.16
C TYR A 204 -6.91 16.93 1.14
N LEU A 205 -6.47 17.29 -0.06
CA LEU A 205 -6.11 16.32 -1.09
C LEU A 205 -4.66 15.88 -0.88
N MET A 206 -4.43 14.57 -0.85
CA MET A 206 -3.09 13.99 -0.93
C MET A 206 -2.58 14.04 -2.36
N LEU A 207 -1.29 14.37 -2.51
CA LEU A 207 -0.58 14.41 -3.79
C LEU A 207 -1.37 15.11 -4.92
N PRO A 208 -1.81 16.37 -4.71
CA PRO A 208 -2.68 17.07 -5.65
C PRO A 208 -1.98 17.35 -6.99
N LEU A 209 -2.59 16.92 -8.09
CA LEU A 209 -2.27 17.37 -9.45
C LEU A 209 -3.13 18.56 -9.89
N GLN A 210 -2.71 19.77 -9.54
CA GLN A 210 -3.37 21.05 -9.85
C GLN A 210 -2.34 22.11 -10.29
N PRO A 211 -1.76 21.99 -11.51
CA PRO A 211 -0.68 22.86 -11.97
C PRO A 211 -1.07 24.36 -11.95
N TRP A 212 -2.32 24.68 -12.29
CA TRP A 212 -2.88 26.03 -12.25
C TRP A 212 -2.88 26.67 -10.84
N ARG A 213 -2.84 25.85 -9.79
CA ARG A 213 -2.77 26.28 -8.38
C ARG A 213 -1.36 26.15 -7.81
N ARG A 214 -0.34 25.97 -8.66
CA ARG A 214 1.06 25.69 -8.28
C ARG A 214 1.22 24.47 -7.37
N ARG A 215 0.26 23.53 -7.41
CA ARG A 215 0.30 22.25 -6.71
C ARG A 215 0.52 21.16 -7.75
N PHE A 216 1.76 20.81 -8.04
CA PHE A 216 2.09 19.75 -8.98
C PHE A 216 2.98 18.72 -8.30
N ARG A 217 2.56 17.46 -8.34
CA ARG A 217 3.28 16.31 -7.80
C ARG A 217 3.54 15.34 -8.93
N ARG A 218 4.48 14.41 -8.71
CA ARG A 218 4.71 13.31 -9.65
C ARG A 218 3.43 12.49 -9.83
N PRO A 219 2.85 12.41 -11.04
CA PRO A 219 1.56 11.74 -11.25
C PRO A 219 1.54 10.27 -10.90
N ASP A 220 2.70 9.63 -11.00
CA ASP A 220 2.96 8.23 -10.69
C ASP A 220 3.04 7.94 -9.18
N LEU A 221 3.19 8.94 -8.32
CA LEU A 221 3.13 8.75 -6.87
C LEU A 221 1.68 8.89 -6.39
N ARG A 222 1.26 7.98 -5.52
CA ARG A 222 -0.06 7.99 -4.88
C ARG A 222 0.06 7.60 -3.41
N ASN A 223 -0.82 8.14 -2.57
CA ASN A 223 -0.91 7.69 -1.19
C ASN A 223 -2.01 6.64 -1.07
N HIS A 224 -1.59 5.40 -0.87
CA HIS A 224 -2.43 4.23 -0.80
C HIS A 224 -2.80 3.83 0.63
N ARG A 225 -2.38 4.59 1.65
CA ARG A 225 -2.70 4.31 3.06
C ARG A 225 -4.21 4.38 3.32
N LYS A 226 -4.62 3.56 4.28
CA LYS A 226 -6.02 3.39 4.67
C LYS A 226 -6.08 3.25 6.19
N MET A 227 -6.39 4.35 6.86
CA MET A 227 -6.54 4.39 8.31
C MET A 227 -7.64 5.34 8.74
N LEU A 228 -8.27 4.99 9.87
CA LEU A 228 -9.18 5.82 10.64
C LEU A 228 -8.70 5.76 12.08
N ILE A 229 -8.46 6.90 12.72
CA ILE A 229 -8.03 7.00 14.13
C ILE A 229 -9.05 7.85 14.87
N ILE A 230 -9.45 7.38 16.06
CA ILE A 230 -10.46 8.00 16.90
C ILE A 230 -9.88 8.13 18.31
N ASP A 231 -9.80 9.37 18.79
CA ASP A 231 -9.45 9.74 20.17
C ASP A 231 -8.14 9.10 20.72
N GLY A 232 -7.24 8.69 19.83
CA GLY A 232 -5.94 8.12 20.18
C GLY A 232 -5.98 6.72 20.78
N HIS A 233 -7.16 6.08 20.86
CA HIS A 233 -7.32 4.76 21.48
C HIS A 233 -7.98 3.71 20.57
N THR A 234 -8.65 4.13 19.50
CA THR A 234 -9.27 3.22 18.51
C THR A 234 -8.77 3.57 17.12
N ALA A 235 -8.33 2.55 16.37
CA ALA A 235 -7.96 2.73 14.98
C ALA A 235 -8.49 1.60 14.08
N PHE A 236 -8.70 1.92 12.82
CA PHE A 236 -8.98 0.95 11.77
C PHE A 236 -7.90 1.03 10.71
N MET A 237 -7.44 -0.11 10.20
CA MET A 237 -6.58 -0.16 9.02
C MET A 237 -6.81 -1.42 8.19
N GLY A 238 -6.39 -1.39 6.93
CA GLY A 238 -6.50 -2.53 6.05
C GLY A 238 -6.45 -2.17 4.58
N SER A 239 -7.23 -2.88 3.76
CA SER A 239 -7.20 -2.79 2.30
C SER A 239 -8.38 -2.02 1.70
N GLN A 240 -9.41 -1.73 2.50
CA GLN A 240 -10.69 -1.18 2.07
C GLN A 240 -10.66 0.33 1.77
N ASN A 241 -11.18 0.72 0.60
CA ASN A 241 -11.42 2.13 0.26
C ASN A 241 -12.79 2.62 0.78
N LEU A 242 -13.08 3.92 0.70
CA LEU A 242 -14.40 4.47 1.05
C LEU A 242 -15.20 4.78 -0.22
N ILE A 243 -15.79 3.75 -0.79
CA ILE A 243 -16.63 3.81 -1.99
C ILE A 243 -17.58 2.60 -2.00
N ALA A 244 -18.65 2.59 -2.79
CA ALA A 244 -19.42 1.37 -2.99
C ALA A 244 -18.49 0.19 -3.43
N PRO A 245 -18.76 -1.07 -3.02
CA PRO A 245 -17.93 -2.24 -3.38
C PRO A 245 -17.75 -2.44 -4.88
N SER A 246 -18.67 -1.95 -5.71
CA SER A 246 -18.60 -1.97 -7.17
C SER A 246 -17.74 -0.84 -7.77
N TYR A 247 -17.19 0.05 -6.95
CA TYR A 247 -16.48 1.26 -7.33
C TYR A 247 -17.30 2.20 -8.24
N LEU A 248 -18.64 2.12 -8.17
CA LEU A 248 -19.59 2.95 -8.93
C LEU A 248 -19.45 2.88 -10.46
N GLN A 249 -18.69 1.92 -10.98
CA GLN A 249 -18.49 1.77 -12.41
C GLN A 249 -19.67 1.00 -13.02
N LYS A 250 -20.26 1.54 -14.09
CA LYS A 250 -21.40 0.90 -14.78
C LYS A 250 -21.12 -0.56 -15.16
N LYS A 251 -19.90 -0.85 -15.61
CA LYS A 251 -19.46 -2.20 -15.95
C LYS A 251 -19.49 -3.13 -14.72
N ASN A 252 -18.97 -2.69 -13.58
CA ASN A 252 -18.92 -3.49 -12.36
C ASN A 252 -20.31 -3.75 -11.82
N ILE A 253 -21.17 -2.72 -11.79
CA ILE A 253 -22.58 -2.83 -11.38
C ILE A 253 -23.32 -3.85 -12.27
N LYS A 254 -23.15 -3.76 -13.59
CA LYS A 254 -23.77 -4.70 -14.54
C LYS A 254 -23.31 -6.14 -14.33
N LEU A 255 -22.06 -6.35 -13.95
CA LEU A 255 -21.49 -7.68 -13.69
C LEU A 255 -21.79 -8.20 -12.28
N GLY A 256 -22.32 -7.36 -11.37
CA GLY A 256 -22.39 -7.70 -9.95
C GLY A 256 -21.02 -7.85 -9.29
N ARG A 257 -19.97 -7.21 -9.86
CA ARG A 257 -18.60 -7.30 -9.35
C ARG A 257 -18.46 -6.48 -8.07
N GLU A 258 -17.94 -7.13 -7.03
CA GLU A 258 -17.55 -6.50 -5.78
C GLU A 258 -16.08 -6.74 -5.44
N TRP A 259 -15.48 -5.78 -4.74
CA TRP A 259 -14.16 -5.94 -4.15
C TRP A 259 -14.30 -6.58 -2.77
N LYS A 260 -13.51 -7.63 -2.53
CA LYS A 260 -13.39 -8.28 -1.22
C LYS A 260 -12.15 -7.74 -0.54
N ASP A 261 -12.37 -7.07 0.58
CA ASP A 261 -11.36 -6.33 1.33
C ASP A 261 -11.32 -6.83 2.79
N LEU A 262 -10.34 -6.34 3.54
CA LEU A 262 -10.23 -6.55 4.97
C LEU A 262 -9.97 -5.21 5.67
N MET A 263 -10.64 -5.01 6.80
CA MET A 263 -10.31 -4.00 7.80
C MET A 263 -10.16 -4.66 9.16
N VAL A 264 -9.19 -4.23 9.94
CA VAL A 264 -9.02 -4.61 11.34
C VAL A 264 -9.24 -3.40 12.24
N GLU A 265 -9.82 -3.63 13.40
CA GLU A 265 -10.01 -2.63 14.45
C GLU A 265 -9.02 -2.90 15.58
N LEU A 266 -8.19 -1.91 15.84
CA LEU A 266 -7.04 -1.97 16.73
C LEU A 266 -7.21 -0.99 17.89
N THR A 267 -6.71 -1.41 19.05
CA THR A 267 -6.67 -0.58 20.26
C THR A 267 -5.31 -0.66 20.94
N GLY A 268 -5.04 0.28 21.85
CA GLY A 268 -3.80 0.32 22.61
C GLY A 268 -2.64 0.98 21.85
N PRO A 269 -1.38 0.71 22.26
CA PRO A 269 -0.20 1.48 21.81
C PRO A 269 0.02 1.58 20.30
N ILE A 270 -0.45 0.61 19.52
CA ILE A 270 -0.39 0.65 18.06
C ILE A 270 -1.10 1.88 17.46
N VAL A 271 -2.13 2.40 18.14
CA VAL A 271 -2.91 3.57 17.68
C VAL A 271 -2.04 4.82 17.64
N SER A 272 -1.15 5.01 18.62
CA SER A 272 -0.21 6.13 18.66
C SER A 272 0.77 6.09 17.48
N SER A 273 1.30 4.91 17.14
CA SER A 273 2.17 4.74 15.96
C SER A 273 1.43 5.10 14.66
N MET A 274 0.15 4.76 14.55
CA MET A 274 -0.67 5.15 13.39
C MET A 274 -0.92 6.66 13.36
N GLU A 275 -1.14 7.28 14.51
CA GLU A 275 -1.33 8.73 14.64
C GLU A 275 -0.09 9.52 14.21
N MET A 276 1.11 9.06 14.54
CA MET A 276 2.37 9.65 14.05
C MET A 276 2.45 9.67 12.52
N ILE A 277 2.07 8.57 11.86
CA ILE A 277 2.05 8.50 10.39
C ILE A 277 1.05 9.50 9.81
N PHE A 278 -0.17 9.54 10.36
CA PHE A 278 -1.19 10.48 9.93
C PHE A 278 -0.75 11.93 10.13
N ALA A 279 -0.17 12.27 11.28
CA ALA A 279 0.33 13.62 11.59
C ALA A 279 1.39 14.06 10.57
N GLY A 280 2.27 13.16 10.17
CA GLY A 280 3.25 13.39 9.12
C GLY A 280 2.62 13.73 7.77
N ASP A 281 1.66 12.92 7.31
CA ASP A 281 0.97 13.18 6.04
C ASP A 281 0.07 14.43 6.10
N TRP A 282 -0.56 14.69 7.25
CA TRP A 282 -1.31 15.92 7.50
C TRP A 282 -0.41 17.13 7.36
N TYR A 283 0.76 17.14 8.01
CA TYR A 283 1.70 18.25 7.95
C TYR A 283 2.20 18.51 6.53
N VAL A 284 2.46 17.47 5.75
CA VAL A 284 2.90 17.61 4.35
C VAL A 284 1.89 18.37 3.50
N GLU A 285 0.60 18.06 3.67
CA GLU A 285 -0.48 18.58 2.81
C GLU A 285 -1.15 19.86 3.35
N SER A 286 -1.19 20.05 4.67
CA SER A 286 -1.84 21.20 5.33
C SER A 286 -0.86 22.29 5.78
N ASN A 287 0.42 21.94 6.03
CA ASN A 287 1.41 22.73 6.78
C ASN A 287 1.07 22.99 8.26
N GLU A 288 0.07 22.30 8.81
CA GLU A 288 -0.29 22.34 10.23
C GLU A 288 0.41 21.18 10.94
N ALA A 289 1.22 21.48 11.95
CA ALA A 289 1.78 20.45 12.83
C ALA A 289 0.69 20.03 13.82
N LEU A 290 0.46 18.73 13.93
CA LEU A 290 -0.42 18.19 14.97
C LEU A 290 0.39 18.00 16.25
N ASP A 291 -0.23 18.34 17.38
CA ASP A 291 0.31 18.00 18.69
C ASP A 291 0.07 16.51 18.91
N ILE A 292 1.12 15.71 18.75
CA ILE A 292 1.06 14.26 18.97
C ILE A 292 1.19 14.07 20.47
N ARG A 293 0.14 13.52 21.10
CA ARG A 293 0.17 13.25 22.55
C ARG A 293 1.34 12.34 22.89
N ASP A 294 1.96 12.58 24.05
CA ASP A 294 2.98 11.69 24.58
C ASP A 294 2.41 10.26 24.69
N HIS A 295 3.17 9.29 24.18
CA HIS A 295 2.82 7.87 24.20
C HIS A 295 2.39 7.38 25.60
N ALA A 296 2.94 7.97 26.65
CA ALA A 296 2.61 7.68 28.04
C ALA A 296 1.11 7.85 28.39
N GLU A 297 0.41 8.82 27.80
CA GLU A 297 -1.03 9.01 28.02
C GLU A 297 -1.86 7.96 27.27
N ALA A 298 -1.43 7.54 26.07
CA ALA A 298 -2.06 6.48 25.29
C ALA A 298 -1.93 5.10 25.96
N HIS A 299 -0.84 4.86 26.71
CA HIS A 299 -0.68 3.68 27.56
C HIS A 299 -1.67 3.65 28.75
N GLY A 300 -2.18 4.82 29.19
CA GLY A 300 -3.19 4.94 30.24
C GLY A 300 -4.59 4.56 29.77
N TYR A 301 -4.87 4.69 28.47
CA TYR A 301 -6.11 4.27 27.83
C TYR A 301 -6.03 2.80 27.39
N ILE A 302 -5.87 1.89 28.37
CA ILE A 302 -6.41 0.54 28.23
C ILE A 302 -7.92 0.67 28.44
N GLY A 303 -8.58 1.39 27.53
CA GLY A 303 -10.00 1.71 27.60
C GLY A 303 -10.77 0.41 27.64
N ASN A 304 -11.28 0.06 28.83
CA ASN A 304 -12.08 -1.12 29.15
C ASN A 304 -11.89 -2.22 28.10
N THR A 305 -10.65 -2.72 27.96
CA THR A 305 -10.40 -3.85 27.08
C THR A 305 -11.40 -4.88 27.56
N GLN A 306 -12.33 -5.27 26.68
CA GLN A 306 -13.10 -6.47 26.98
C GLN A 306 -12.04 -7.49 27.39
N LYS A 307 -12.23 -8.12 28.55
CA LYS A 307 -11.28 -9.08 29.13
C LYS A 307 -10.83 -10.17 28.13
N ASP A 308 -11.52 -10.25 26.98
CA ASP A 308 -11.35 -11.16 25.86
C ASP A 308 -10.61 -10.59 24.62
N SER A 309 -10.19 -9.31 24.56
CA SER A 309 -9.41 -8.81 23.41
C SER A 309 -7.98 -9.37 23.46
N ALA A 310 -7.66 -10.32 22.59
CA ALA A 310 -6.32 -10.90 22.53
C ALA A 310 -5.27 -9.81 22.22
N THR A 311 -4.20 -9.80 23.01
CA THR A 311 -3.07 -8.87 22.82
C THR A 311 -2.16 -9.40 21.70
N ASN A 312 -1.92 -8.59 20.69
CA ASN A 312 -1.02 -8.91 19.59
C ASN A 312 0.31 -8.18 19.77
N LEU A 313 1.42 -8.79 19.36
CA LEU A 313 2.69 -8.09 19.14
C LEU A 313 2.75 -7.69 17.67
N VAL A 314 2.75 -6.39 17.43
CA VAL A 314 2.65 -5.83 16.08
C VAL A 314 3.67 -4.74 15.84
N GLN A 315 4.01 -4.50 14.58
CA GLN A 315 4.91 -3.42 14.19
C GLN A 315 4.38 -2.74 12.94
N LEU A 316 4.29 -1.41 12.99
CA LEU A 316 3.81 -0.61 11.89
C LEU A 316 4.94 -0.33 10.90
N ILE A 317 4.73 -0.66 9.62
CA ILE A 317 5.71 -0.55 8.55
C ILE A 317 5.20 0.44 7.51
N PRO A 318 5.49 1.74 7.68
CA PRO A 318 5.23 2.74 6.64
C PRO A 318 6.18 2.54 5.45
N SER A 319 5.69 2.83 4.26
CA SER A 319 6.51 2.86 3.04
C SER A 319 6.22 4.11 2.21
N GLY A 320 7.07 4.36 1.21
CA GLY A 320 6.87 5.39 0.21
C GLY A 320 8.18 6.03 -0.22
N PRO A 321 8.14 7.01 -1.14
CA PRO A 321 9.30 7.67 -1.72
C PRO A 321 10.26 8.31 -0.70
N GLY A 322 9.78 8.63 0.50
CA GLY A 322 10.62 9.14 1.58
C GLY A 322 11.47 8.07 2.30
N TYR A 323 11.17 6.78 2.08
CA TYR A 323 11.91 5.64 2.63
C TYR A 323 12.82 5.03 1.56
N THR A 324 14.05 5.54 1.47
CA THR A 324 15.02 5.15 0.43
C THR A 324 15.56 3.73 0.57
N THR A 325 15.32 3.07 1.70
CA THR A 325 15.80 1.73 2.04
C THR A 325 14.79 0.61 1.78
N GLU A 326 13.61 0.95 1.26
CA GLU A 326 12.54 0.01 0.88
C GLU A 326 12.11 -0.93 2.05
N PRO A 327 11.73 -0.40 3.22
CA PRO A 327 11.38 -1.20 4.41
C PRO A 327 10.30 -2.25 4.12
N ASN A 328 9.32 -1.88 3.31
CA ASN A 328 8.20 -2.74 2.94
C ASN A 328 8.66 -4.02 2.23
N LEU A 329 9.48 -3.90 1.17
CA LEU A 329 9.99 -5.05 0.42
C LEU A 329 10.88 -5.94 1.30
N ARG A 330 11.74 -5.33 2.13
CA ARG A 330 12.63 -6.08 3.03
C ARG A 330 11.87 -6.87 4.09
N MET A 331 10.80 -6.29 4.65
CA MET A 331 9.90 -7.00 5.56
C MET A 331 9.21 -8.17 4.86
N PHE A 332 8.64 -7.98 3.65
CA PHE A 332 8.03 -9.09 2.90
C PHE A 332 9.04 -10.20 2.61
N ASN A 333 10.25 -9.89 2.13
CA ASN A 333 11.30 -10.89 1.92
C ASN A 333 11.67 -11.62 3.22
N SER A 334 11.75 -10.90 4.34
CA SER A 334 12.05 -11.49 5.65
C SER A 334 11.02 -12.54 6.06
N ILE A 335 9.73 -12.26 5.86
CA ILE A 335 8.64 -13.21 6.14
C ILE A 335 8.75 -14.45 5.22
N VAL A 336 9.10 -14.26 3.94
CA VAL A 336 9.28 -15.39 2.99
C VAL A 336 10.48 -16.27 3.37
N HIS A 337 11.56 -15.66 3.88
CA HIS A 337 12.73 -16.39 4.40
C HIS A 337 12.47 -17.05 5.76
N HIS A 338 11.57 -16.46 6.55
CA HIS A 338 11.12 -17.02 7.83
C HIS A 338 10.42 -18.37 7.64
N ALA A 339 9.51 -18.46 6.66
CA ALA A 339 8.69 -19.65 6.41
C ALA A 339 9.49 -20.96 6.29
N LYS A 340 9.09 -21.96 7.10
CA LYS A 340 9.67 -23.30 7.19
C LYS A 340 8.78 -24.39 6.59
N GLU A 341 7.46 -24.28 6.74
CA GLU A 341 6.51 -25.29 6.28
C GLU A 341 5.48 -24.74 5.31
N ARG A 342 4.92 -23.55 5.58
CA ARG A 342 3.82 -22.99 4.80
C ARG A 342 3.93 -21.48 4.66
N LEU A 343 3.71 -20.99 3.45
CA LEU A 343 3.67 -19.57 3.12
C LEU A 343 2.40 -19.25 2.34
N ILE A 344 1.60 -18.32 2.86
CA ILE A 344 0.38 -17.85 2.22
C ILE A 344 0.61 -16.42 1.76
N LEU A 345 0.36 -16.14 0.48
CA LEU A 345 0.37 -14.79 -0.09
C LEU A 345 -1.02 -14.48 -0.64
N CYS A 346 -1.61 -13.35 -0.26
CA CYS A 346 -2.86 -12.85 -0.82
C CYS A 346 -2.66 -11.42 -1.29
N SER A 347 -2.82 -11.17 -2.59
CA SER A 347 -2.71 -9.83 -3.16
C SER A 347 -3.60 -9.71 -4.40
N PRO A 348 -4.30 -8.57 -4.61
CA PRO A 348 -4.99 -8.33 -5.88
C PRO A 348 -4.02 -8.36 -7.05
N TYR A 349 -2.80 -7.87 -6.83
CA TYR A 349 -1.75 -7.74 -7.82
C TYR A 349 -0.45 -8.35 -7.31
N PHE A 350 0.03 -9.40 -7.97
CA PHE A 350 1.31 -10.05 -7.71
C PHE A 350 2.24 -9.80 -8.91
N ILE A 351 2.96 -8.68 -8.85
CA ILE A 351 3.96 -8.28 -9.85
C ILE A 351 5.26 -8.08 -9.07
N PRO A 352 5.83 -9.17 -8.54
CA PRO A 352 6.91 -9.11 -7.58
C PRO A 352 8.14 -8.44 -8.21
N ASP A 353 8.95 -7.80 -7.37
CA ASP A 353 10.32 -7.49 -7.77
C ASP A 353 11.15 -8.78 -7.88
N GLU A 354 12.35 -8.67 -8.45
CA GLU A 354 13.26 -9.81 -8.62
C GLU A 354 13.58 -10.48 -7.28
N SER A 355 13.83 -9.70 -6.22
CA SER A 355 14.16 -10.24 -4.90
C SER A 355 13.01 -11.04 -4.29
N LEU A 356 11.77 -10.54 -4.39
CA LEU A 356 10.59 -11.24 -3.88
C LEU A 356 10.28 -12.49 -4.70
N LEU A 357 10.41 -12.43 -6.03
CA LEU A 357 10.23 -13.60 -6.89
C LEU A 357 11.24 -14.70 -6.55
N GLU A 358 12.52 -14.34 -6.38
CA GLU A 358 13.57 -15.27 -5.99
C GLU A 358 13.32 -15.84 -4.58
N ALA A 359 12.92 -15.01 -3.61
CA ALA A 359 12.61 -15.47 -2.26
C ALA A 359 11.46 -16.48 -2.25
N VAL A 360 10.36 -16.20 -2.98
CA VAL A 360 9.18 -17.05 -3.06
C VAL A 360 9.50 -18.39 -3.74
N THR A 361 10.18 -18.34 -4.88
CA THR A 361 10.59 -19.58 -5.58
C THR A 361 11.61 -20.38 -4.78
N SER A 362 12.54 -19.71 -4.09
CA SER A 362 13.46 -20.36 -3.15
C SER A 362 12.73 -21.04 -2.00
N ALA A 363 11.66 -20.46 -1.48
CA ALA A 363 10.83 -21.12 -0.46
C ALA A 363 10.26 -22.45 -0.97
N CYS A 364 9.73 -22.49 -2.20
CA CYS A 364 9.30 -23.74 -2.82
C CYS A 364 10.45 -24.76 -2.94
N TYR A 365 11.62 -24.34 -3.40
CA TYR A 365 12.78 -25.23 -3.53
C TYR A 365 13.32 -25.74 -2.19
N ARG A 366 13.10 -25.01 -1.08
CA ARG A 366 13.36 -25.50 0.29
C ARG A 366 12.33 -26.51 0.77
N GLY A 367 11.23 -26.74 0.04
CA GLY A 367 10.15 -27.64 0.42
C GLY A 367 8.97 -26.96 1.13
N VAL A 368 8.97 -25.63 1.24
CA VAL A 368 7.84 -24.87 1.84
C VAL A 368 6.62 -24.96 0.92
N THR A 369 5.45 -25.26 1.48
CA THR A 369 4.19 -25.16 0.75
C THR A 369 3.81 -23.70 0.56
N VAL A 370 3.97 -23.20 -0.67
CA VAL A 370 3.61 -21.82 -1.02
C VAL A 370 2.25 -21.77 -1.70
N GLU A 371 1.34 -20.96 -1.17
CA GLU A 371 0.00 -20.70 -1.71
C GLU A 371 -0.14 -19.22 -2.10
N LEU A 372 -0.49 -18.94 -3.35
CA LEU A 372 -0.72 -17.58 -3.87
C LEU A 372 -2.19 -17.39 -4.24
N PHE A 373 -2.88 -16.50 -3.53
CA PHE A 373 -4.27 -16.11 -3.77
C PHE A 373 -4.35 -14.82 -4.57
N VAL A 374 -5.01 -14.89 -5.72
CA VAL A 374 -5.17 -13.81 -6.70
C VAL A 374 -6.57 -13.88 -7.31
N SER A 375 -7.02 -12.81 -7.97
CA SER A 375 -8.30 -12.87 -8.70
C SER A 375 -8.18 -13.74 -9.97
N GLU A 376 -9.24 -14.46 -10.35
CA GLU A 376 -9.33 -15.14 -11.65
C GLU A 376 -9.24 -14.13 -12.80
N GLN A 377 -9.82 -12.94 -12.60
CA GLN A 377 -9.75 -11.82 -13.52
C GLN A 377 -9.50 -10.53 -12.74
N ALA A 378 -8.38 -9.85 -12.99
CA ALA A 378 -8.14 -8.55 -12.37
C ALA A 378 -9.11 -7.47 -12.92
N ASP A 379 -9.21 -6.35 -12.21
CA ASP A 379 -10.01 -5.20 -12.61
C ASP A 379 -9.40 -4.40 -13.77
N GLN A 380 -8.06 -4.45 -13.92
CA GLN A 380 -7.30 -3.73 -14.94
C GLN A 380 -6.60 -4.68 -15.90
N PHE A 381 -6.80 -4.46 -17.20
CA PHE A 381 -6.26 -5.31 -18.27
C PHE A 381 -4.72 -5.42 -18.23
N ALA A 382 -4.02 -4.29 -18.18
CA ALA A 382 -2.55 -4.31 -18.17
C ALA A 382 -1.99 -5.04 -16.94
N ILE A 383 -2.61 -4.86 -15.77
CA ILE A 383 -2.19 -5.48 -14.51
C ILE A 383 -2.46 -6.99 -14.54
N ASP A 384 -3.62 -7.43 -15.02
CA ASP A 384 -3.97 -8.86 -15.19
C ASP A 384 -2.91 -9.62 -15.98
N HIS A 385 -2.50 -9.03 -17.11
CA HIS A 385 -1.53 -9.60 -18.03
C HIS A 385 -0.09 -9.49 -17.50
N ALA A 386 0.28 -8.39 -16.85
CA ALA A 386 1.60 -8.23 -16.24
C ALA A 386 1.82 -9.26 -15.12
N GLN A 387 0.86 -9.44 -14.21
CA GLN A 387 0.91 -10.47 -13.17
C GLN A 387 0.97 -11.88 -13.77
N SER A 388 0.11 -12.16 -14.75
CA SER A 388 0.08 -13.45 -15.46
C SER A 388 1.44 -13.85 -16.03
N SER A 389 2.27 -12.89 -16.43
CA SER A 389 3.60 -13.17 -16.98
C SER A 389 4.53 -13.92 -16.01
N TYR A 390 4.30 -13.83 -14.69
CA TYR A 390 5.09 -14.50 -13.65
C TYR A 390 4.59 -15.91 -13.32
N TYR A 391 3.36 -16.27 -13.70
CA TYR A 391 2.74 -17.54 -13.30
C TYR A 391 3.49 -18.77 -13.80
N GLN A 392 4.13 -18.69 -14.97
CA GLN A 392 4.90 -19.82 -15.49
C GLN A 392 6.01 -20.23 -14.51
N ALA A 393 6.86 -19.27 -14.14
CA ALA A 393 7.98 -19.50 -13.24
C ALA A 393 7.51 -19.94 -11.85
N LEU A 394 6.42 -19.36 -11.34
CA LEU A 394 5.85 -19.72 -10.05
C LEU A 394 5.30 -21.15 -10.04
N LEU A 395 4.52 -21.53 -11.06
CA LEU A 395 3.95 -22.87 -11.17
C LEU A 395 5.03 -23.95 -11.38
N GLU A 396 6.07 -23.63 -12.16
CA GLU A 396 7.24 -24.51 -12.35
C GLU A 396 8.04 -24.69 -11.06
N ALA A 397 8.19 -23.65 -10.24
CA ALA A 397 8.84 -23.73 -8.94
C ALA A 397 8.01 -24.52 -7.90
N GLY A 398 6.69 -24.66 -8.10
CA GLY A 398 5.79 -25.41 -7.22
C GLY A 398 4.79 -24.56 -6.42
N VAL A 399 4.68 -23.27 -6.71
CA VAL A 399 3.68 -22.38 -6.08
C VAL A 399 2.25 -22.84 -6.44
N LYS A 400 1.40 -22.99 -5.42
CA LYS A 400 -0.02 -23.31 -5.59
C LYS A 400 -0.81 -22.01 -5.80
N ILE A 401 -1.14 -21.70 -7.05
CA ILE A 401 -1.92 -20.49 -7.39
C ILE A 401 -3.42 -20.80 -7.26
N TYR A 402 -4.11 -20.04 -6.41
CA TYR A 402 -5.56 -20.07 -6.19
C TYR A 402 -6.21 -18.81 -6.78
N GLN A 403 -7.13 -19.02 -7.72
CA GLN A 403 -7.83 -17.96 -8.42
C GLN A 403 -9.22 -17.74 -7.81
N PHE A 404 -9.40 -16.61 -7.13
CA PHE A 404 -10.67 -16.18 -6.56
C PHE A 404 -11.69 -15.92 -7.68
N PRO A 405 -12.93 -16.45 -7.57
CA PRO A 405 -13.85 -16.52 -8.70
C PRO A 405 -14.33 -15.14 -9.15
N LYS A 406 -14.38 -14.94 -10.47
CA LYS A 406 -15.07 -13.79 -11.08
C LYS A 406 -16.60 -13.88 -10.79
N PRO A 407 -17.34 -12.77 -10.78
CA PRO A 407 -16.95 -11.43 -11.22
C PRO A 407 -16.17 -10.64 -10.16
N ASP A 408 -16.09 -11.12 -8.93
CA ASP A 408 -15.49 -10.43 -7.79
C ASP A 408 -13.98 -10.26 -7.91
N VAL A 409 -13.45 -9.26 -7.22
CA VAL A 409 -12.03 -8.93 -7.17
C VAL A 409 -11.55 -9.14 -5.74
N LEU A 410 -10.64 -10.09 -5.56
CA LEU A 410 -9.94 -10.27 -4.29
C LEU A 410 -8.95 -9.12 -4.12
N HIS A 411 -9.23 -8.22 -3.17
CA HIS A 411 -8.46 -7.01 -2.90
C HIS A 411 -7.87 -6.98 -1.49
N THR A 412 -8.07 -8.03 -0.70
CA THR A 412 -7.36 -8.29 0.55
C THR A 412 -5.85 -8.44 0.30
N LYS A 413 -5.03 -7.88 1.20
CA LYS A 413 -3.57 -7.84 1.10
C LYS A 413 -2.95 -8.33 2.39
N TYR A 414 -2.42 -9.55 2.37
CA TYR A 414 -1.72 -10.11 3.52
C TYR A 414 -0.74 -11.19 3.09
N MET A 415 0.19 -11.51 3.98
CA MET A 415 1.09 -12.64 3.84
C MET A 415 1.32 -13.28 5.21
N ILE A 416 1.41 -14.61 5.26
CA ILE A 416 1.61 -15.34 6.52
C ILE A 416 2.60 -16.48 6.29
N ALA A 417 3.63 -16.54 7.14
CA ALA A 417 4.53 -17.67 7.27
C ALA A 417 4.10 -18.52 8.47
N ASP A 418 4.06 -19.83 8.26
CA ASP A 418 3.81 -20.88 9.24
C ASP A 418 2.60 -20.58 10.17
N PRO A 419 1.40 -20.34 9.61
CA PRO A 419 0.22 -19.97 10.40
C PRO A 419 -0.37 -21.11 11.26
N ASP A 420 0.20 -22.31 11.16
CA ASP A 420 -0.31 -23.52 11.80
C ASP A 420 0.50 -23.79 13.09
N ASP A 421 -0.14 -23.63 14.25
CA ASP A 421 0.50 -23.77 15.56
C ASP A 421 1.07 -25.18 15.83
N THR A 422 0.62 -26.19 15.09
CA THR A 422 1.03 -27.58 15.27
C THR A 422 2.45 -27.87 14.80
N THR A 423 3.06 -26.95 14.07
CA THR A 423 4.38 -27.13 13.45
C THR A 423 5.53 -26.79 14.40
N GLY A 424 5.23 -26.09 15.51
CA GLY A 424 6.23 -25.57 16.44
C GLY A 424 7.04 -24.39 15.88
N ASN A 425 6.80 -23.99 14.64
CA ASN A 425 7.37 -22.77 14.06
C ASN A 425 6.60 -21.55 14.56
N GLU A 426 7.31 -20.45 14.83
CA GLU A 426 6.68 -19.20 15.21
C GLU A 426 6.04 -18.56 13.97
N ALA A 427 4.73 -18.31 14.00
CA ALA A 427 4.04 -17.68 12.89
C ALA A 427 4.46 -16.21 12.72
N LEU A 428 4.54 -15.74 11.48
CA LEU A 428 4.83 -14.33 11.18
C LEU A 428 3.92 -13.84 10.06
N GLY A 429 3.15 -12.79 10.32
CA GLY A 429 2.16 -12.26 9.40
C GLY A 429 2.38 -10.80 9.03
N VAL A 430 1.73 -10.38 7.95
CA VAL A 430 1.54 -8.97 7.63
C VAL A 430 0.21 -8.75 6.94
N LEU A 431 -0.48 -7.66 7.25
CA LEU A 431 -1.66 -7.16 6.52
C LEU A 431 -1.55 -5.66 6.29
N GLY A 432 -2.29 -5.11 5.33
CA GLY A 432 -2.37 -3.65 5.19
C GLY A 432 -2.78 -3.18 3.81
N SER A 433 -2.21 -2.05 3.39
CA SER A 433 -2.57 -1.39 2.13
C SER A 433 -1.69 -1.82 0.93
N SER A 434 -0.49 -2.35 1.20
CA SER A 434 0.52 -2.69 0.19
C SER A 434 0.15 -3.89 -0.67
N ASN A 435 0.19 -3.74 -1.99
CA ASN A 435 0.22 -4.91 -2.87
C ASN A 435 1.62 -5.55 -2.86
N LEU A 436 1.70 -6.74 -3.43
CA LEU A 436 2.97 -7.40 -3.76
C LEU A 436 3.43 -6.99 -5.16
N ASP A 437 3.62 -5.68 -5.37
CA ASP A 437 4.04 -5.10 -6.64
C ASP A 437 5.14 -4.03 -6.50
N ILE A 438 5.91 -3.83 -7.57
CA ILE A 438 7.04 -2.87 -7.64
C ILE A 438 6.60 -1.46 -7.21
N ARG A 439 5.38 -1.04 -7.55
CA ARG A 439 4.86 0.29 -7.21
C ARG A 439 4.66 0.44 -5.71
N SER A 440 4.09 -0.56 -5.06
CA SER A 440 3.82 -0.56 -3.61
C SER A 440 5.11 -0.66 -2.79
N PHE A 441 6.17 -1.22 -3.38
CA PHE A 441 7.49 -1.28 -2.76
C PHE A 441 8.31 0.00 -2.90
N GLY A 442 8.25 0.68 -4.05
CA GLY A 442 9.16 1.80 -4.36
C GLY A 442 8.51 3.18 -4.55
N LEU A 443 7.23 3.26 -4.90
CA LEU A 443 6.59 4.51 -5.34
C LEU A 443 5.40 4.96 -4.49
N ASN A 444 4.49 4.06 -4.14
CA ASN A 444 3.28 4.42 -3.41
C ASN A 444 3.59 4.56 -1.92
N TYR A 445 2.91 5.49 -1.26
CA TYR A 445 2.87 5.47 0.20
C TYR A 445 1.94 4.35 0.64
N GLU A 446 2.47 3.38 1.37
CA GLU A 446 1.69 2.29 1.95
C GLU A 446 1.85 2.28 3.48
N ILE A 447 0.99 1.50 4.12
CA ILE A 447 1.06 1.17 5.54
C ILE A 447 0.75 -0.32 5.68
N SER A 448 1.68 -1.03 6.30
CA SER A 448 1.57 -2.46 6.59
C SER A 448 1.70 -2.69 8.09
N LEU A 449 0.99 -3.67 8.63
CA LEU A 449 1.07 -4.10 10.02
C LEU A 449 1.68 -5.49 10.05
N MET A 450 2.95 -5.59 10.45
CA MET A 450 3.56 -6.86 10.75
C MET A 450 2.99 -7.39 12.06
N ILE A 451 2.66 -8.67 12.10
CA ILE A 451 2.09 -9.38 13.25
C ILE A 451 3.06 -10.48 13.62
N ALA A 452 3.75 -10.31 14.75
CA ALA A 452 4.69 -11.29 15.28
C ALA A 452 4.02 -12.32 16.18
N LYS A 453 2.98 -11.91 16.93
CA LYS A 453 2.18 -12.79 17.79
C LYS A 453 0.75 -12.27 17.91
N GLY A 454 -0.18 -13.19 18.21
CA GLY A 454 -1.55 -12.89 18.60
C GLY A 454 -2.60 -13.40 17.62
N ASN A 455 -3.86 -13.13 17.92
CA ASN A 455 -5.00 -13.75 17.24
C ASN A 455 -5.22 -13.30 15.80
N LEU A 456 -4.65 -12.16 15.38
CA LEU A 456 -4.79 -11.68 14.00
C LEU A 456 -4.24 -12.70 12.99
N ILE A 457 -3.21 -13.49 13.34
CA ILE A 457 -2.68 -14.57 12.49
C ILE A 457 -3.74 -15.66 12.28
N HIS A 458 -4.43 -16.07 13.33
CA HIS A 458 -5.49 -17.10 13.25
C HIS A 458 -6.68 -16.61 12.42
N GLU A 459 -7.10 -15.35 12.60
CA GLU A 459 -8.16 -14.73 11.80
C GLU A 459 -7.81 -14.67 10.31
N LEU A 460 -6.56 -14.32 9.99
CA LEU A 460 -6.06 -14.34 8.61
C LEU A 460 -6.01 -15.76 8.04
N ASN A 461 -5.54 -16.77 8.80
CA ASN A 461 -5.50 -18.17 8.34
C ASN A 461 -6.93 -18.70 8.09
N ALA A 462 -7.87 -18.42 8.99
CA ALA A 462 -9.28 -18.77 8.81
C ALA A 462 -9.91 -18.06 7.60
N LEU A 463 -9.52 -16.81 7.32
CA LEU A 463 -9.91 -16.12 6.10
C LEU A 463 -9.31 -16.78 4.86
N THR A 464 -8.05 -17.22 4.91
CA THR A 464 -7.42 -17.99 3.83
C THR A 464 -8.18 -19.26 3.54
N ASP A 465 -8.61 -20.00 4.56
CA ASP A 465 -9.38 -21.24 4.38
C ASP A 465 -10.69 -20.97 3.63
N ARG A 466 -11.40 -19.90 3.99
CA ARG A 466 -12.61 -19.47 3.25
C ARG A 466 -12.27 -19.15 1.79
N TYR A 467 -11.20 -18.41 1.52
CA TYR A 467 -10.77 -18.12 0.15
C TYR A 467 -10.38 -19.39 -0.62
N ARG A 468 -9.73 -20.36 0.03
CA ARG A 468 -9.35 -21.63 -0.59
C ARG A 468 -10.55 -22.46 -1.02
N THR A 469 -11.61 -22.50 -0.20
CA THR A 469 -12.80 -23.29 -0.53
C THR A 469 -13.54 -22.83 -1.78
N VAL A 470 -13.49 -21.52 -2.08
CA VAL A 470 -14.19 -20.92 -3.24
C VAL A 470 -13.29 -20.72 -4.46
N SER A 471 -11.97 -20.79 -4.29
CA SER A 471 -11.01 -20.49 -5.35
C SER A 471 -10.69 -21.71 -6.22
N LEU A 472 -10.41 -21.44 -7.50
CA LEU A 472 -9.96 -22.46 -8.44
C LEU A 472 -8.43 -22.57 -8.40
N LYS A 473 -7.90 -23.76 -8.17
CA LYS A 473 -6.45 -24.01 -8.27
C LYS A 473 -6.01 -24.00 -9.74
N LEU A 474 -5.11 -23.09 -10.10
CA LEU A 474 -4.49 -23.06 -11.42
C LEU A 474 -3.36 -24.10 -11.50
N THR A 475 -3.40 -24.96 -12.50
CA THR A 475 -2.37 -25.98 -12.75
C THR A 475 -1.42 -25.55 -13.86
N LEU A 476 -0.19 -26.06 -13.83
CA LEU A 476 0.79 -25.84 -14.89
C LEU A 476 0.28 -26.33 -16.26
N ASP A 477 -0.38 -27.48 -16.30
CA ASP A 477 -0.97 -28.02 -17.55
C ASP A 477 -2.01 -27.09 -18.15
N LYS A 478 -2.95 -26.61 -17.33
CA LYS A 478 -3.96 -25.63 -17.77
C LYS A 478 -3.29 -24.32 -18.21
N TRP A 479 -2.27 -23.88 -17.48
CA TRP A 479 -1.53 -22.67 -17.81
C TRP A 479 -0.83 -22.78 -19.17
N ASN A 480 -0.24 -23.94 -19.48
CA ASN A 480 0.48 -24.20 -20.72
C ASN A 480 -0.42 -24.28 -21.97
N GLN A 481 -1.73 -24.46 -21.80
CA GLN A 481 -2.71 -24.48 -22.91
C GLN A 481 -3.08 -23.09 -23.43
N ARG A 482 -2.58 -22.01 -22.82
CA ARG A 482 -2.90 -20.63 -23.23
C ARG A 482 -2.42 -20.31 -24.66
N SER A 483 -3.22 -19.54 -25.39
CA SER A 483 -2.91 -19.18 -26.78
C SER A 483 -1.63 -18.35 -26.91
N TRP A 484 -0.96 -18.44 -28.05
CA TRP A 484 0.23 -17.63 -28.34
C TRP A 484 -0.06 -16.11 -28.23
N ARG A 485 -1.28 -15.68 -28.57
CA ARG A 485 -1.72 -14.29 -28.44
C ARG A 485 -1.73 -13.84 -26.98
N ARG A 486 -2.29 -14.66 -26.07
CA ARG A 486 -2.28 -14.37 -24.64
C ARG A 486 -0.84 -14.28 -24.12
N ARG A 487 0.03 -15.24 -24.48
CA ARG A 487 1.45 -15.23 -24.11
C ARG A 487 2.17 -13.95 -24.54
N TYR A 488 1.95 -13.52 -25.79
CA TYR A 488 2.56 -12.29 -26.30
C TYR A 488 2.11 -11.06 -25.52
N VAL A 489 0.81 -10.93 -25.25
CA VAL A 489 0.28 -9.79 -24.47
C VAL A 489 0.80 -9.82 -23.03
N ASP A 490 0.84 -10.98 -22.37
CA ASP A 490 1.41 -11.12 -21.02
C ASP A 490 2.86 -10.60 -20.97
N ASN A 491 3.69 -11.01 -21.95
CA ASN A 491 5.09 -10.60 -22.03
C ASN A 491 5.26 -9.09 -22.31
N VAL A 492 4.43 -8.51 -23.17
CA VAL A 492 4.45 -7.06 -23.44
C VAL A 492 4.04 -6.29 -22.20
N MET A 493 2.99 -6.73 -21.52
CA MET A 493 2.49 -6.05 -20.31
C MET A 493 3.48 -6.13 -19.15
N ARG A 494 4.30 -7.19 -19.07
CA ARG A 494 5.43 -7.28 -18.12
C ARG A 494 6.40 -6.10 -18.26
N LEU A 495 6.66 -5.61 -19.47
CA LEU A 495 7.58 -4.48 -19.65
C LEU A 495 7.03 -3.17 -19.08
N THR A 496 5.70 -3.04 -18.99
CA THR A 496 5.07 -1.84 -18.44
C THR A 496 5.29 -1.69 -16.94
N SER A 497 5.59 -2.77 -16.21
CA SER A 497 5.94 -2.70 -14.79
C SER A 497 7.37 -2.23 -14.54
N ALA A 498 8.27 -2.33 -15.52
CA ALA A 498 9.65 -1.84 -15.40
C ALA A 498 9.77 -0.32 -15.64
N LEU A 499 8.77 0.29 -16.29
CA LEU A 499 8.66 1.74 -16.47
C LEU A 499 8.09 2.47 -15.24
N GLN A 500 7.61 1.70 -14.26
CA GLN A 500 7.12 2.17 -12.97
C GLN A 500 8.30 2.09 -11.99
#